data_AF-A0A7C5SVE0-F1
#
_entry.id   AF-A0A7C5SVE0-F1
#
_cell.length_a   1.000
_cell.length_b   1.000
_cell.length_c   1.000
_cell.angle_alpha   90.00
_cell.angle_beta   90.00
_cell.angle_gamma   90.00
#
_symmetry.space_group_name_H-M   'P 1'
#
loop_
_entity.id
_entity.type
_entity.pdbx_description
1 polymer ?
#
loop_
_entity_poly.entity_id
_entity_poly.type
_entity_poly.pdbx_seq_one_letter_code
_entity_poly.pdbx_strand_id
1 'polypeptide(L)'
;MSAVGYVTLRPPFHVAGEEARLIYWTAWLSKLCAHRLLEHVKHTPLLADLSQYDFIRIGRKLCYDIIPNRRYVDGVSTLIHASLQGAKALGIDVARLELKQWLLFQSEAEPSLGPNGFISDII
;
A
#
# COMPACT_ATOMS: atom_id res chain seq x y z
N MET A 1 16.60 21.19 24.12
CA MET A 1 16.54 19.88 23.43
C MET A 1 15.10 19.42 23.49
N SER A 2 14.35 19.43 22.38
CA SER A 2 12.95 18.98 22.37
C SER A 2 12.92 17.46 22.46
N ALA A 3 12.30 16.91 23.51
CA ALA A 3 12.05 15.49 23.62
C ALA A 3 11.17 15.06 22.43
N VAL A 4 11.70 14.18 21.58
CA VAL A 4 10.93 13.56 20.51
C VAL A 4 9.88 12.69 21.17
N GLY A 5 8.62 13.14 21.17
CA GLY A 5 7.50 12.36 21.66
C GLY A 5 7.22 11.20 20.71
N TYR A 6 7.45 9.97 21.16
CA TYR A 6 7.07 8.78 20.40
C TYR A 6 5.65 8.38 20.75
N VAL A 7 4.80 8.26 19.73
CA VAL A 7 3.47 7.64 19.87
C VAL A 7 3.66 6.14 19.76
N THR A 8 3.47 5.43 20.87
CA THR A 8 3.44 3.97 20.86
C THR A 8 2.05 3.52 20.47
N LEU A 9 1.88 3.11 19.23
CA LEU A 9 0.66 2.44 18.78
C LEU A 9 0.71 1.00 19.27
N ARG A 10 -0.28 0.58 20.05
CA ARG A 10 -0.50 -0.83 20.40
C ARG A 10 -1.52 -1.40 19.40
N PRO A 11 -1.08 -1.99 18.28
CA PRO A 11 -2.00 -2.75 17.44
C PRO A 11 -2.59 -3.92 18.26
N PRO A 12 -3.77 -4.43 17.89
CA PRO A 12 -4.46 -5.52 18.60
C PRO A 12 -3.69 -6.86 18.58
N PHE A 13 -2.53 -6.90 17.92
CA PHE A 13 -1.61 -8.03 17.93
C PHE A 13 -0.31 -7.65 18.66
N HIS A 14 0.09 -8.47 19.64
CA HIS A 14 1.40 -8.35 20.28
C HIS A 14 2.36 -9.32 19.59
N VAL A 15 3.21 -8.80 18.72
CA VAL A 15 4.18 -9.60 17.97
C VAL A 15 5.59 -9.11 18.29
N ALA A 16 6.50 -10.03 18.59
CA ALA A 16 7.89 -9.75 18.95
C ALA A 16 8.86 -10.68 18.20
N GLY A 17 10.14 -10.32 18.22
CA GLY A 17 11.20 -11.14 17.63
C GLY A 17 11.10 -11.24 16.11
N GLU A 18 11.23 -12.46 15.59
CA GLU A 18 11.30 -12.71 14.14
C GLU A 18 10.00 -12.38 13.42
N GLU A 19 8.85 -12.69 14.00
CA GLU A 19 7.55 -12.37 13.42
C GLU A 19 7.38 -10.86 13.24
N ALA A 20 7.76 -10.06 14.23
CA ALA A 20 7.70 -8.60 14.15
C ALA A 20 8.61 -8.07 13.04
N ARG A 21 9.79 -8.68 12.89
CA ARG A 21 10.73 -8.38 11.82
C ARG A 21 10.13 -8.69 10.45
N LEU A 22 9.49 -9.84 10.27
CA LEU A 22 8.86 -10.23 9.00
C LEU A 22 7.70 -9.31 8.62
N ILE A 23 6.85 -8.96 9.58
CA ILE A 23 5.75 -8.00 9.35
C ILE A 23 6.32 -6.64 8.94
N TYR A 24 7.33 -6.14 9.65
CA TYR A 24 7.98 -4.87 9.31
C TYR A 24 8.57 -4.88 7.90
N TRP A 25 9.30 -5.94 7.53
CA TRP A 25 9.85 -6.08 6.18
C TRP A 25 8.75 -6.13 5.11
N THR A 26 7.66 -6.84 5.36
CA THR A 26 6.54 -6.93 4.42
C THR A 26 5.90 -5.56 4.20
N ALA A 27 5.68 -4.79 5.27
CA ALA A 27 5.16 -3.42 5.18
C ALA A 27 6.14 -2.49 4.44
N TRP A 28 7.44 -2.63 4.72
CA TRP A 28 8.49 -1.85 4.05
C TRP A 28 8.59 -2.14 2.56
N LEU A 29 8.59 -3.42 2.17
CA LEU A 29 8.60 -3.81 0.76
C LEU A 29 7.32 -3.34 0.05
N SER A 30 6.16 -3.42 0.73
CA SER A 30 4.89 -2.93 0.19
C SER A 30 4.94 -1.43 -0.09
N LYS A 31 5.54 -0.67 0.82
CA LYS A 31 5.82 0.75 0.62
C LYS A 31 6.72 0.98 -0.60
N LEU A 32 7.80 0.22 -0.76
CA LEU A 32 8.69 0.35 -1.93
C LEU A 32 7.95 0.10 -3.25
N CYS A 33 7.09 -0.93 -3.30
CA CYS A 33 6.21 -1.19 -4.44
C CYS A 33 5.28 0.00 -4.72
N ALA A 34 4.68 0.58 -3.67
CA ALA A 34 3.77 1.71 -3.79
C ALA A 34 4.45 2.94 -4.39
N HIS A 35 5.66 3.28 -3.91
CA HIS A 35 6.47 4.36 -4.47
C HIS A 35 6.84 4.10 -5.93
N ARG A 36 7.30 2.89 -6.27
CA ARG A 36 7.66 2.52 -7.64
C ARG A 36 6.47 2.64 -8.60
N LEU A 37 5.28 2.23 -8.17
CA LEU A 37 4.06 2.35 -8.98
C LEU A 37 3.69 3.80 -9.20
N LEU A 38 3.65 4.61 -8.13
CA LEU A 38 3.33 6.03 -8.26
C LEU A 38 4.34 6.75 -9.17
N GLU A 39 5.63 6.46 -9.03
CA GLU A 39 6.68 7.00 -9.91
C GLU A 39 6.44 6.63 -11.38
N HIS A 40 6.09 5.38 -11.67
CA HIS A 40 5.70 4.97 -13.03
C HIS A 40 4.49 5.73 -13.56
N VAL A 41 3.47 5.95 -12.74
CA VAL A 41 2.29 6.74 -13.15
C VAL A 41 2.67 8.19 -13.42
N LYS A 42 3.56 8.78 -12.62
CA LYS A 42 4.05 10.15 -12.85
C LYS A 42 4.79 10.27 -14.19
N HIS A 43 5.59 9.27 -14.57
CA HIS A 43 6.26 9.24 -15.87
C HIS A 43 5.33 8.91 -17.04
N THR A 44 4.26 8.15 -16.78
CA THR A 44 3.29 7.72 -17.81
C THR A 44 1.86 8.02 -17.32
N PRO A 45 1.36 9.25 -17.52
CA PRO A 45 0.07 9.69 -16.98
C PRO A 45 -1.13 8.83 -17.41
N LEU A 46 -1.05 8.19 -18.59
CA LEU A 46 -2.07 7.28 -19.10
C LEU A 46 -2.37 6.10 -18.15
N LEU A 47 -1.43 5.74 -17.28
CA LEU A 47 -1.62 4.68 -16.30
C LEU A 47 -2.67 5.05 -15.23
N ALA A 48 -2.89 6.33 -14.96
CA ALA A 48 -3.89 6.80 -14.00
C ALA A 48 -5.34 6.56 -14.48
N ASP A 49 -5.54 6.41 -15.79
CA ASP A 49 -6.86 6.21 -16.40
C ASP A 49 -7.22 4.73 -16.63
N LEU A 50 -6.33 3.82 -16.25
CA LEU A 50 -6.57 2.39 -16.42
C LEU A 50 -7.67 1.86 -15.51
N SER A 51 -8.30 0.79 -15.96
CA SER A 51 -9.14 -0.04 -15.10
C SER A 51 -8.32 -0.61 -13.94
N GLN A 52 -8.95 -0.88 -12.80
CA GLN A 52 -8.26 -1.49 -11.65
C GLN A 52 -7.59 -2.81 -12.05
N TYR A 53 -8.25 -3.61 -12.89
CA TYR A 53 -7.71 -4.89 -13.37
C TYR A 53 -6.40 -4.72 -14.16
N ASP A 54 -6.38 -3.78 -15.11
CA ASP A 54 -5.20 -3.51 -15.93
C ASP A 54 -4.07 -2.90 -15.09
N PHE A 55 -4.43 -2.02 -14.15
CA PHE A 55 -3.47 -1.44 -13.21
C PHE A 55 -2.78 -2.51 -12.36
N ILE A 56 -3.56 -3.46 -11.80
CA ILE A 56 -3.01 -4.62 -11.06
C ILE A 56 -2.10 -5.45 -11.95
N ARG A 57 -2.48 -5.71 -13.21
CA ARG A 57 -1.65 -6.48 -14.14
C ARG A 57 -0.29 -5.82 -14.38
N ILE A 58 -0.25 -4.51 -14.50
CA ILE A 58 1.00 -3.74 -14.59
C ILE A 58 1.77 -3.79 -13.27
N GLY A 59 1.07 -3.64 -12.15
CA GLY A 59 1.65 -3.75 -10.82
C GLY A 59 2.41 -5.05 -10.60
N ARG A 60 1.85 -6.18 -11.02
CA ARG A 60 2.53 -7.49 -10.98
C ARG A 60 3.84 -7.49 -11.76
N LYS A 61 3.87 -6.89 -12.96
CA LYS A 61 5.10 -6.82 -13.77
C LYS A 61 6.17 -5.95 -13.14
N LEU A 62 5.78 -4.87 -12.47
CA LEU A 62 6.70 -3.87 -11.92
C LEU A 62 7.19 -4.18 -10.51
N CYS A 63 6.48 -5.02 -9.76
CA CYS A 63 6.74 -5.20 -8.32
C CYS A 63 7.10 -6.63 -7.92
N TYR A 64 7.01 -7.62 -8.83
CA TYR A 64 7.32 -9.02 -8.51
C TYR A 64 8.79 -9.28 -8.17
N ASP A 65 9.71 -8.42 -8.60
CA ASP A 65 11.12 -8.44 -8.21
C ASP A 65 11.34 -7.94 -6.78
N ILE A 66 10.41 -7.16 -6.21
CA ILE A 66 10.45 -6.71 -4.81
C ILE A 66 9.68 -7.68 -3.91
N ILE A 67 8.42 -7.98 -4.25
CA ILE A 67 7.56 -8.88 -3.49
C ILE A 67 7.06 -9.97 -4.43
N PRO A 68 7.67 -11.17 -4.43
CA PRO A 68 7.24 -12.29 -5.26
C PRO A 68 5.98 -12.98 -4.70
N ASN A 69 5.04 -12.20 -4.17
CA ASN A 69 3.77 -12.67 -3.64
C ASN A 69 2.63 -11.84 -4.24
N ARG A 70 1.79 -12.52 -5.02
CA ARG A 70 0.68 -11.93 -5.75
C ARG A 70 -0.25 -11.11 -4.87
N ARG A 71 -0.56 -11.57 -3.65
CA ARG A 71 -1.57 -10.95 -2.80
C ARG A 71 -1.13 -9.55 -2.35
N TYR A 72 0.12 -9.42 -1.93
CA TYR A 72 0.67 -8.12 -1.52
C TYR A 72 0.76 -7.16 -2.70
N VAL A 73 1.21 -7.63 -3.86
CA VAL A 73 1.31 -6.77 -5.05
C VAL A 73 -0.07 -6.32 -5.54
N ASP A 74 -1.06 -7.22 -5.54
CA ASP A 74 -2.45 -6.89 -5.89
C ASP A 74 -3.04 -5.87 -4.91
N GLY A 75 -2.78 -6.04 -3.61
CA GLY A 75 -3.21 -5.12 -2.56
C GLY A 75 -2.60 -3.73 -2.70
N VAL A 76 -1.28 -3.63 -2.87
CA VAL A 76 -0.58 -2.36 -3.09
C VAL A 76 -1.04 -1.68 -4.38
N SER A 77 -1.23 -2.44 -5.45
CA SER A 77 -1.70 -1.90 -6.73
C SER A 77 -3.12 -1.35 -6.62
N THR A 78 -4.00 -2.04 -5.88
CA THR A 78 -5.35 -1.57 -5.59
C THR A 78 -5.33 -0.27 -4.77
N LEU A 79 -4.48 -0.19 -3.76
CA LEU A 79 -4.34 1.01 -2.93
C LEU A 79 -3.88 2.23 -3.75
N ILE A 80 -2.87 2.06 -4.61
CA ILE A 80 -2.38 3.12 -5.48
C ILE A 80 -3.46 3.53 -6.49
N HIS A 81 -4.12 2.55 -7.13
CA HIS A 81 -5.21 2.84 -8.07
C HIS A 81 -6.33 3.65 -7.42
N ALA A 82 -6.79 3.24 -6.23
CA ALA A 82 -7.81 3.98 -5.48
C ALA A 82 -7.36 5.40 -5.12
N SER A 83 -6.10 5.57 -4.73
CA SER A 83 -5.51 6.89 -4.43
C SER A 83 -5.51 7.80 -5.66
N LEU A 84 -5.18 7.26 -6.84
CA LEU A 84 -5.21 7.99 -8.11
C LEU A 84 -6.63 8.40 -8.50
N GLN A 85 -7.60 7.49 -8.37
CA GLN A 85 -9.01 7.80 -8.63
C GLN A 85 -9.53 8.88 -7.66
N GLY A 86 -9.16 8.79 -6.39
CA GLY A 86 -9.49 9.82 -5.39
C GLY A 86 -8.90 11.18 -5.74
N ALA A 87 -7.63 11.23 -6.13
CA ALA A 87 -6.98 12.47 -6.57
C ALA A 87 -7.67 13.07 -7.80
N LYS A 88 -8.00 12.24 -8.79
CA LYS A 88 -8.71 12.65 -10.00
C LYS A 88 -10.10 13.21 -9.69
N ALA A 89 -10.86 12.55 -8.81
CA ALA A 89 -12.17 13.01 -8.36
C ALA A 89 -12.09 14.37 -7.64
N LEU A 90 -10.98 14.65 -6.96
CA LEU A 90 -10.70 15.93 -6.29
C LEU A 90 -10.07 16.99 -7.21
N GLY A 91 -9.84 16.68 -8.50
CA GLY A 91 -9.15 17.58 -9.43
C GLY A 91 -7.68 17.85 -9.08
N ILE A 92 -7.06 16.96 -8.30
CA ILE A 92 -5.65 17.05 -7.90
C ILE A 92 -4.77 16.48 -9.02
N ASP A 93 -3.74 17.22 -9.40
CA ASP A 93 -2.73 16.76 -10.36
C ASP A 93 -1.94 15.57 -9.79
N VAL A 94 -1.99 14.45 -10.50
CA VAL A 94 -1.28 13.20 -10.16
C VAL A 94 0.23 13.40 -10.06
N ALA A 95 0.81 14.33 -10.82
CA ALA A 95 2.24 14.63 -10.75
C ALA A 95 2.66 15.15 -9.36
N ARG A 96 1.73 15.81 -8.66
CA ARG A 96 1.93 16.41 -7.33
C ARG A 96 1.60 15.46 -6.18
N LEU A 97 1.13 14.24 -6.46
CA LEU A 97 0.84 13.26 -5.42
C LEU A 97 2.13 12.78 -4.76
N GLU A 98 2.14 12.75 -3.44
CA GLU A 98 3.26 12.24 -2.66
C GLU A 98 2.73 11.24 -1.63
N LEU A 99 3.39 10.08 -1.58
CA LEU A 99 3.15 9.11 -0.52
C LEU A 99 3.92 9.59 0.71
N LYS A 100 3.18 9.93 1.78
CA LYS A 100 3.77 10.25 3.08
C LYS A 100 4.45 9.02 3.70
N GLN A 101 5.02 9.18 4.88
CA GLN A 101 5.51 8.04 5.65
C GLN A 101 4.32 7.26 6.24
N TRP A 102 4.10 6.04 5.76
CA TRP A 102 3.09 5.09 6.24
C TRP A 102 3.65 3.66 6.19
N LEU A 103 3.02 2.77 6.94
CA LEU A 103 3.21 1.32 6.87
C LEU A 103 1.86 0.64 6.63
N LEU A 104 1.83 -0.32 5.70
CA LEU A 104 0.63 -1.11 5.42
C LEU A 104 0.65 -2.39 6.22
N PHE A 105 -0.43 -2.65 6.93
CA PHE A 105 -0.71 -3.96 7.48
C PHE A 105 -2.04 -4.44 6.89
N GLN A 106 -1.98 -5.41 5.97
CA GLN A 106 -3.19 -6.15 5.61
C GLN A 106 -3.39 -7.23 6.67
N SER A 107 -4.44 -7.11 7.48
CA SER A 107 -4.96 -8.25 8.24
C SER A 107 -5.83 -9.09 7.32
N GLU A 108 -5.79 -10.42 7.47
CA GLU A 108 -6.93 -11.21 6.99
C GLU A 108 -8.15 -10.77 7.81
N ALA A 109 -9.29 -10.58 7.15
CA ALA A 109 -10.52 -10.33 7.87
C ALA A 109 -10.82 -11.53 8.77
N GLU A 110 -11.30 -11.26 9.99
CA GLU A 110 -11.85 -12.31 10.81
C GLU A 110 -12.91 -13.10 10.02
N PRO A 111 -12.97 -14.44 10.16
CA PRO A 111 -13.96 -15.28 9.48
C PRO A 111 -15.42 -14.83 9.72
N SER A 112 -15.65 -14.04 10.77
CA SER A 112 -16.95 -13.51 11.20
C SER A 112 -17.53 -12.41 10.28
N LEU A 113 -16.72 -11.79 9.39
CA LEU A 113 -17.15 -10.63 8.59
C LEU A 113 -17.67 -10.94 7.17
N GLY A 114 -17.75 -12.21 6.79
CA GLY A 114 -18.25 -12.61 5.46
C GLY A 114 -17.31 -12.23 4.30
N PRO A 115 -17.66 -12.56 3.04
CA PRO A 115 -16.75 -12.52 1.89
C PRO A 115 -16.29 -11.12 1.46
N ASN A 116 -16.80 -10.04 2.09
CA ASN A 116 -16.53 -8.66 1.74
C ASN A 116 -15.79 -7.86 2.83
N GLY A 117 -15.35 -8.52 3.92
CA GLY A 117 -14.52 -7.87 4.94
C GLY A 117 -13.10 -7.62 4.42
N PHE A 118 -12.73 -6.37 4.17
CA PHE A 118 -11.33 -5.96 4.03
C PHE A 118 -11.05 -4.93 5.12
N ILE A 119 -10.25 -5.30 6.12
CA ILE A 119 -9.66 -4.34 7.05
C ILE A 119 -8.24 -4.09 6.56
N SER A 120 -8.06 -3.01 5.81
CA SER A 120 -6.74 -2.44 5.58
C SER A 120 -6.52 -1.33 6.59
N ASP A 121 -5.81 -1.61 7.67
CA ASP A 121 -5.36 -0.56 8.57
C ASP A 121 -4.09 0.06 7.98
N ILE A 122 -4.21 1.31 7.54
CA ILE A 122 -3.09 2.16 7.18
C ILE A 122 -2.66 2.86 8.47
N ILE A 123 -1.44 2.59 8.94
CA ILE A 123 -0.83 3.29 10.09
C ILE A 123 0.23 4.27 9.58
#